data_AF-A0A7C7RPM9-F1
#
_entry.id   AF-A0A7C7RPM9-F1
#
_cell.length_a   1.000
_cell.length_b   1.000
_cell.length_c   1.000
_cell.angle_alpha   90.00
_cell.angle_beta   90.00
_cell.angle_gamma   90.00
#
_symmetry.space_group_name_H-M   'P 1'
#
loop_
_entity.id
_entity.type
_entity.pdbx_description
1 polymer ?
#
loop_
_entity_poly.entity_id
_entity_poly.type
_entity_poly.pdbx_seq_one_letter_code
_entity_poly.pdbx_strand_id
1 'polypeptide(L)'
;MPITKVKEVIEEKGICTAKRGRGTPVASARLHIQSKNMFIESVKILGEVKVSPRICWETLKDVKEAVEGGLDLLAKFDATAVRKILSNLENVTVPVLFLKNHEYVVDLDFDGDEKVLQVDIDLINEIDQNIRKDLPTLYAIAIFTELCRLSGLSEIESLLKTLELYENLKESQVYIVRRILSSRSVDAGNIFLRFLEEATGKPEKEKRRLATWLQSRTLIELPYNSERVRAALKEERDLGSLRRRIYNAIRETYYEPLDFANAERIADLCHEKGVRLVSGRFSRAFYIEALMLANSKVIETRHIRGVVDNLERTFRTINFEFETPSLKDKNLSLEALNGEIQRIINIKADEKVSEAQCIGAIEKLKKAIREFESSIMEAIDSIQANKSQRIAKERREKAGSRPTWEKLIHDREEISKKINYLREA
;
A
#
# COMPACT_ATOMS: atom_id res chain seq x y z
N MET A 1 -2.85 0.19 4.63
CA MET A 1 -3.35 -0.95 5.41
C MET A 1 -3.51 -0.44 6.83
N PRO A 2 -4.73 -0.43 7.35
CA PRO A 2 -5.01 0.08 8.67
C PRO A 2 -4.32 -0.72 9.78
N ILE A 3 -4.14 -0.09 10.94
CA ILE A 3 -3.62 -0.73 12.15
C ILE A 3 -4.77 -1.51 12.80
N THR A 4 -4.62 -2.83 12.93
CA THR A 4 -5.69 -3.73 13.41
C THR A 4 -5.61 -3.99 14.91
N LYS A 5 -6.70 -3.70 15.61
CA LYS A 5 -6.80 -3.86 17.06
C LYS A 5 -6.80 -5.32 17.47
N VAL A 6 -6.42 -5.55 18.72
CA VAL A 6 -6.40 -6.88 19.34
C VAL A 6 -7.77 -7.19 19.93
N LYS A 7 -8.31 -8.38 19.67
CA LYS A 7 -9.53 -8.87 20.33
C LYS A 7 -9.19 -9.50 21.68
N GLU A 8 -8.25 -10.43 21.66
CA GLU A 8 -7.80 -11.17 22.83
C GLU A 8 -6.38 -11.71 22.62
N VAL A 9 -5.70 -11.96 23.74
CA VAL A 9 -4.41 -12.63 23.80
C VAL A 9 -4.62 -13.98 24.49
N ILE A 10 -4.38 -15.06 23.77
CA ILE A 10 -4.43 -16.43 24.28
C ILE A 10 -3.10 -16.70 24.98
N GLU A 11 -3.00 -16.33 26.25
CA GLU A 11 -1.76 -16.35 27.04
C GLU A 11 -1.03 -17.69 27.00
N GLU A 12 -1.77 -18.79 27.20
CA GLU A 12 -1.21 -20.15 27.22
C GLU A 12 -0.49 -20.53 25.91
N LYS A 13 -0.93 -19.93 24.80
CA LYS A 13 -0.38 -20.17 23.46
C LYS A 13 0.53 -19.04 23.00
N GLY A 14 0.46 -17.86 23.63
CA GLY A 14 1.11 -16.64 23.17
C GLY A 14 0.66 -16.21 21.78
N ILE A 15 -0.65 -16.31 21.50
CA ILE A 15 -1.27 -15.91 20.23
C ILE A 15 -2.16 -14.69 20.48
N CYS A 16 -2.09 -13.70 19.60
CA CYS A 16 -3.03 -12.59 19.58
C CYS A 16 -4.02 -12.79 18.42
N THR A 17 -5.31 -12.65 18.69
CA THR A 17 -6.34 -12.62 17.65
C THR A 17 -6.72 -11.17 17.36
N ALA A 18 -7.00 -10.85 16.10
CA ALA A 18 -7.43 -9.50 15.75
C ALA A 18 -8.92 -9.29 16.07
N LYS A 19 -9.28 -8.06 16.43
CA LYS A 19 -10.68 -7.61 16.41
C LYS A 19 -11.16 -7.63 14.97
N ARG A 20 -12.43 -7.99 14.76
CA ARG A 20 -13.05 -8.12 13.45
C ARG A 20 -14.44 -7.53 13.47
N GLY A 21 -14.83 -6.89 12.39
CA GLY A 21 -16.15 -6.30 12.22
C GLY A 21 -16.09 -4.82 11.90
N ARG A 22 -17.03 -4.38 11.06
CA ARG A 22 -17.14 -2.99 10.59
C ARG A 22 -17.42 -1.97 11.68
N GLY A 23 -17.84 -2.40 12.87
CA GLY A 23 -18.27 -1.52 13.94
C GLY A 23 -19.67 -0.93 13.70
N THR A 24 -20.16 -0.18 14.69
CA THR A 24 -21.47 0.48 14.67
C THR A 24 -21.27 1.99 14.67
N PRO A 25 -21.84 2.73 13.70
CA PRO A 25 -21.77 4.19 13.69
C PRO A 25 -22.42 4.80 14.92
N VAL A 26 -21.71 5.72 15.56
CA VAL A 26 -22.20 6.45 16.75
C VAL A 26 -22.18 7.97 16.55
N ALA A 27 -21.29 8.48 15.70
CA ALA A 27 -21.24 9.89 15.37
C ALA A 27 -20.61 10.14 14.00
N SER A 28 -20.88 11.29 13.42
CA SER A 28 -20.31 11.75 12.15
C SER A 28 -19.77 13.18 12.28
N ALA A 29 -18.70 13.49 11.58
CA ALA A 29 -18.15 14.83 11.46
C ALA A 29 -17.54 15.04 10.07
N ARG A 30 -16.88 16.18 9.85
CA ARG A 30 -16.08 16.46 8.65
C ARG A 30 -14.68 16.89 9.05
N LEU A 31 -13.68 16.27 8.43
CA LEU A 31 -12.28 16.66 8.51
C LEU A 31 -11.99 17.64 7.39
N HIS A 32 -11.53 18.84 7.74
CA HIS A 32 -10.99 19.81 6.79
C HIS A 32 -9.48 19.68 6.72
N ILE A 33 -8.98 19.46 5.50
CA ILE A 33 -7.55 19.33 5.26
C ILE A 33 -7.00 20.65 4.71
N GLN A 34 -6.26 21.35 5.56
CA GLN A 34 -5.40 22.46 5.15
C GLN A 34 -3.99 22.14 5.61
N SER A 35 -2.98 22.28 4.75
CA SER A 35 -1.62 21.79 4.99
C SER A 35 -0.99 22.26 6.32
N LYS A 36 -1.49 23.36 6.89
CA LYS A 36 -1.00 23.93 8.16
C LYS A 36 -2.00 23.88 9.31
N ASN A 37 -3.25 23.52 9.05
CA ASN A 37 -4.33 23.58 10.03
C ASN A 37 -5.46 22.60 9.66
N MET A 38 -5.28 21.34 10.04
CA MET A 38 -6.31 20.32 9.83
C MET A 38 -7.17 20.19 11.08
N PHE A 39 -8.49 20.14 10.93
CA PHE A 39 -9.39 20.10 12.08
C PHE A 39 -10.67 19.33 11.77
N ILE A 40 -11.32 18.83 12.81
CA ILE A 40 -12.60 18.14 12.71
C ILE A 40 -13.71 19.11 13.15
N GLU A 41 -14.71 19.30 12.28
CA GLU A 41 -15.91 20.10 12.59
C GLU A 41 -16.70 19.56 13.79
N SER A 42 -17.75 20.27 14.17
CA SER A 42 -18.68 19.82 15.21
C SER A 42 -19.19 18.41 14.93
N VAL A 43 -19.06 17.53 15.92
CA VAL A 43 -19.49 16.13 15.86
C VAL A 43 -21.01 16.04 16.02
N LYS A 44 -21.67 15.30 15.14
CA LYS A 44 -23.10 15.00 15.19
C LYS A 44 -23.30 13.54 15.62
N ILE A 45 -24.02 13.30 16.72
CA ILE A 45 -24.37 11.94 17.16
C ILE A 45 -25.41 11.31 16.22
N LEU A 46 -25.23 10.01 15.98
CA LEU A 46 -26.12 9.18 15.18
C LEU A 46 -26.91 8.22 16.08
N GLY A 47 -28.25 8.29 16.02
CA GLY A 47 -29.17 7.29 16.60
C GLY A 47 -29.24 7.19 18.13
N GLU A 48 -30.05 6.24 18.62
CA GLU A 48 -30.14 5.86 20.03
C GLU A 48 -28.91 5.03 20.42
N VAL A 49 -27.91 5.70 21.01
CA VAL A 49 -26.76 5.02 21.60
C VAL A 49 -27.24 4.17 22.77
N LYS A 50 -27.05 2.84 22.72
CA LYS A 50 -27.40 1.89 23.81
C LYS A 50 -26.66 2.13 25.14
N VAL A 51 -25.72 3.07 25.16
CA VAL A 51 -24.92 3.50 26.32
C VAL A 51 -25.43 4.85 26.78
N SER A 52 -25.30 5.16 28.07
CA SER A 52 -25.56 6.51 28.60
C SER A 52 -24.98 7.58 27.66
N PRO A 53 -25.81 8.50 27.11
CA PRO A 53 -25.36 9.51 26.16
C PRO A 53 -24.18 10.33 26.66
N ARG A 54 -24.08 10.59 27.97
CA ARG A 54 -22.95 11.31 28.58
C ARG A 54 -21.61 10.59 28.43
N ILE A 55 -21.56 9.29 28.71
CA ILE A 55 -20.32 8.49 28.64
C ILE A 55 -19.84 8.40 27.18
N CYS A 56 -20.78 8.27 26.23
CA CYS A 56 -20.46 8.28 24.81
C CYS A 56 -19.89 9.64 24.37
N TRP A 57 -20.46 10.74 24.86
CA TRP A 57 -19.99 12.10 24.57
C TRP A 57 -18.57 12.36 25.10
N GLU A 58 -18.28 11.97 26.34
CA GLU A 58 -16.94 12.11 26.92
C GLU A 58 -15.90 11.30 26.12
N THR A 59 -16.21 10.04 25.81
CA THR A 59 -15.33 9.19 24.99
C THR A 59 -15.09 9.79 23.60
N LEU A 60 -16.15 10.25 22.93
CA LEU A 60 -16.05 10.90 21.61
C LEU A 60 -15.19 12.16 21.66
N LYS A 61 -15.33 12.96 22.72
CA LYS A 61 -14.55 14.18 22.90
C LYS A 61 -13.05 13.85 23.04
N ASP A 62 -12.72 12.90 23.91
CA ASP A 62 -11.33 12.51 24.15
C ASP A 62 -10.69 11.89 22.90
N VAL A 63 -11.44 11.09 22.14
CA VAL A 63 -10.98 10.53 20.85
C VAL A 63 -10.78 11.62 19.82
N LYS A 64 -11.72 12.57 19.69
CA LYS A 64 -11.59 13.73 18.80
C LYS A 64 -10.35 14.54 19.14
N GLU A 65 -10.11 14.83 20.42
CA GLU A 65 -8.93 15.57 20.88
C GLU A 65 -7.63 14.82 20.53
N ALA A 66 -7.60 13.48 20.69
CA ALA A 66 -6.45 12.68 20.32
C ALA A 66 -6.20 12.65 18.80
N VAL A 67 -7.26 12.55 18.00
CA VAL A 67 -7.22 12.60 16.53
C VAL A 67 -6.72 13.97 16.05
N GLU A 68 -7.28 15.06 16.57
CA GLU A 68 -6.85 16.43 16.26
C GLU A 68 -5.40 16.66 16.69
N GLY A 69 -4.99 16.14 17.85
CA GLY A 69 -3.58 16.15 18.25
C GLY A 69 -2.66 15.44 17.24
N GLY A 70 -3.11 14.33 16.67
CA GLY A 70 -2.38 13.61 15.62
C GLY A 70 -2.29 14.39 14.30
N LEU A 71 -3.39 15.02 13.88
CA LEU A 71 -3.44 15.93 12.74
C LEU A 71 -2.50 17.13 12.93
N ASP A 72 -2.48 17.71 14.12
CA ASP A 72 -1.60 18.80 14.51
C ASP A 72 -0.12 18.42 14.41
N LEU A 73 0.22 17.19 14.82
CA LEU A 73 1.57 16.66 14.68
C LEU A 73 1.96 16.54 13.20
N LEU A 74 1.06 16.07 12.34
CA LEU A 74 1.31 15.96 10.89
C LEU A 74 1.48 17.32 10.23
N ALA A 75 0.65 18.31 10.57
CA ALA A 75 0.74 19.67 10.03
C ALA A 75 2.07 20.35 10.39
N LYS A 76 2.63 20.03 11.57
CA LYS A 76 3.93 20.54 12.05
C LYS A 76 5.11 19.70 11.58
N PHE A 77 4.88 18.57 10.93
CA PHE A 77 5.94 17.62 10.57
C PHE A 77 6.73 18.11 9.35
N ASP A 78 8.01 18.46 9.56
CA ASP A 78 8.88 19.04 8.54
C ASP A 78 9.55 17.97 7.65
N ALA A 79 8.75 17.05 7.10
CA ALA A 79 9.23 16.08 6.11
C ALA A 79 8.59 16.36 4.74
N THR A 80 9.43 16.33 3.69
CA THR A 80 9.00 16.58 2.31
C THR A 80 7.89 15.64 1.86
N ALA A 81 7.93 14.37 2.26
CA ALA A 81 6.88 13.41 1.94
C ALA A 81 5.53 13.77 2.56
N VAL A 82 5.50 14.18 3.84
CA VAL A 82 4.26 14.58 4.50
C VAL A 82 3.68 15.82 3.84
N ARG A 83 4.50 16.85 3.63
CA ARG A 83 4.07 18.09 2.98
C ARG A 83 3.50 17.86 1.58
N LYS A 84 4.12 16.98 0.78
CA LYS A 84 3.63 16.66 -0.57
C LYS A 84 2.24 16.01 -0.55
N ILE A 85 2.00 15.09 0.39
CA ILE A 85 0.68 14.45 0.52
C ILE A 85 -0.36 15.46 0.99
N LEU A 86 -0.03 16.28 2.00
CA LEU A 86 -0.95 17.31 2.50
C LEU A 86 -1.27 18.36 1.43
N SER A 87 -0.29 18.78 0.62
CA SER A 87 -0.53 19.74 -0.47
C SER A 87 -1.44 19.18 -1.58
N ASN A 88 -1.41 17.86 -1.81
CA ASN A 88 -2.30 17.21 -2.76
C ASN A 88 -3.75 17.14 -2.26
N LEU A 89 -3.95 17.36 -0.96
CA LEU A 89 -5.24 17.31 -0.27
C LEU A 89 -5.67 18.68 0.22
N GLU A 90 -5.04 19.75 -0.27
CA GLU A 90 -5.34 21.11 0.17
C GLU A 90 -6.81 21.46 -0.14
N ASN A 91 -7.53 21.94 0.86
CA ASN A 91 -8.97 22.26 0.80
C ASN A 91 -9.88 21.07 0.50
N VAL A 92 -9.40 19.83 0.73
CA VAL A 92 -10.25 18.65 0.68
C VAL A 92 -10.98 18.51 2.02
N THR A 93 -12.29 18.32 1.95
CA THR A 93 -13.12 17.96 3.10
C THR A 93 -13.48 16.48 3.00
N VAL A 94 -13.31 15.74 4.10
CA VAL A 94 -13.54 14.29 4.16
C VAL A 94 -14.55 13.99 5.26
N PRO A 95 -15.62 13.22 4.99
CA PRO A 95 -16.49 12.72 6.05
C PRO A 95 -15.70 11.86 7.03
N VAL A 96 -15.96 12.06 8.33
CA VAL A 96 -15.42 11.24 9.41
C VAL A 96 -16.56 10.51 10.09
N LEU A 97 -16.46 9.20 10.20
CA LEU A 97 -17.43 8.36 10.88
C LEU A 97 -16.78 7.75 12.13
N PHE A 98 -17.35 8.05 13.29
CA PHE A 98 -16.93 7.49 14.56
C PHE A 98 -17.69 6.20 14.80
N LEU A 99 -16.95 5.13 15.04
CA LEU A 99 -17.46 3.78 15.11
C LEU A 99 -17.16 3.15 16.47
N LYS A 100 -18.14 2.43 16.99
CA LYS A 100 -17.97 1.56 18.15
C LYS A 100 -17.70 0.13 17.70
N ASN A 101 -16.82 -0.58 18.40
CA ASN A 101 -16.40 -1.95 18.13
C ASN A 101 -15.87 -2.16 16.72
N HIS A 102 -15.18 -1.16 16.19
CA HIS A 102 -14.55 -1.26 14.89
C HIS A 102 -13.21 -2.01 15.01
N GLU A 103 -12.78 -2.66 13.93
CA GLU A 103 -11.59 -3.52 13.95
C GLU A 103 -10.26 -2.77 13.83
N TYR A 104 -10.27 -1.59 13.19
CA TYR A 104 -9.07 -0.78 13.00
C TYR A 104 -9.01 0.39 13.99
N VAL A 105 -7.83 1.00 14.12
CA VAL A 105 -7.67 2.28 14.81
C VAL A 105 -8.32 3.39 13.98
N VAL A 106 -7.91 3.47 12.71
CA VAL A 106 -8.43 4.36 11.68
C VAL A 106 -8.28 3.64 10.35
N ASP A 107 -9.29 3.71 9.50
CA ASP A 107 -9.25 3.24 8.12
C ASP A 107 -10.05 4.16 7.18
N LEU A 108 -9.89 3.91 5.87
CA LEU A 108 -10.59 4.62 4.81
C LEU A 108 -11.49 3.65 4.05
N ASP A 109 -12.79 3.85 4.19
CA ASP A 109 -13.83 3.07 3.53
C ASP A 109 -14.53 3.90 2.44
N PHE A 110 -15.42 3.26 1.69
CA PHE A 110 -16.23 3.88 0.65
C PHE A 110 -17.72 3.82 1.02
N ASP A 111 -18.37 4.98 1.10
CA ASP A 111 -19.83 5.08 1.15
C ASP A 111 -20.33 5.52 -0.24
N GLY A 112 -20.68 4.53 -1.06
CA GLY A 112 -20.89 4.74 -2.50
C GLY A 112 -19.58 5.17 -3.18
N ASP A 113 -19.59 6.36 -3.79
CA ASP A 113 -18.41 6.95 -4.43
C ASP A 113 -17.59 7.86 -3.49
N GLU A 114 -18.11 8.16 -2.29
CA GLU A 114 -17.46 9.05 -1.33
C GLU A 114 -16.53 8.26 -0.40
N LYS A 115 -15.30 8.76 -0.24
CA LYS A 115 -14.32 8.18 0.71
C LYS A 115 -14.61 8.70 2.11
N VAL A 116 -14.77 7.79 3.07
CA VAL A 116 -15.09 8.11 4.46
C VAL A 116 -13.97 7.64 5.37
N LEU A 117 -13.45 8.55 6.21
CA LEU A 117 -12.48 8.19 7.25
C LEU A 117 -13.23 7.61 8.44
N GLN A 118 -12.95 6.36 8.79
CA GLN A 118 -13.59 5.66 9.88
C GLN A 118 -12.62 5.63 11.08
N VAL A 119 -13.12 5.99 12.26
CA VAL A 119 -12.32 6.12 13.49
C VAL A 119 -12.98 5.34 14.61
N ASP A 120 -12.25 4.42 15.23
CA ASP A 120 -12.75 3.68 16.39
C ASP A 120 -12.74 4.54 17.66
N ILE A 121 -13.84 4.49 18.41
CA ILE A 121 -13.97 5.25 19.66
C ILE A 121 -13.62 4.44 20.92
N ASP A 122 -13.52 3.11 20.82
CA ASP A 122 -13.27 2.26 21.98
C ASP A 122 -11.80 2.22 22.36
N LEU A 123 -10.89 2.51 21.42
CA LEU A 123 -9.44 2.44 21.61
C LEU A 123 -8.97 3.20 22.86
N ILE A 124 -9.55 4.38 23.12
CA ILE A 124 -9.15 5.19 24.28
C ILE A 124 -9.45 4.49 25.60
N ASN A 125 -10.47 3.64 25.63
CA ASN A 125 -10.86 2.85 26.79
C ASN A 125 -10.14 1.49 26.83
N GLU A 126 -9.77 0.95 25.66
CA GLU A 126 -9.04 -0.32 25.52
C GLU A 126 -7.53 -0.18 25.84
N ILE A 127 -6.96 1.02 25.80
CA ILE A 127 -5.54 1.26 26.12
C ILE A 127 -5.32 1.72 27.57
N ASP A 128 -4.17 1.35 28.14
CA ASP A 128 -3.75 1.74 29.48
C ASP A 128 -3.77 3.27 29.65
N GLN A 129 -4.30 3.75 30.79
CA GLN A 129 -4.43 5.17 31.09
C GLN A 129 -3.11 5.94 30.95
N ASN A 130 -1.99 5.32 31.33
CA ASN A 130 -0.66 5.91 31.29
C ASN A 130 -0.15 6.17 29.86
N ILE A 131 -0.75 5.54 28.85
CA ILE A 131 -0.37 5.61 27.45
C ILE A 131 -1.36 6.49 26.64
N ARG A 132 -2.57 6.76 27.17
CA ARG A 132 -3.61 7.56 26.48
C ARG A 132 -3.12 8.92 25.99
N LYS A 133 -2.31 9.61 26.80
CA LYS A 133 -1.73 10.92 26.43
C LYS A 133 -0.85 10.88 25.17
N ASP A 134 -0.39 9.69 24.80
CA ASP A 134 0.52 9.47 23.68
C ASP A 134 -0.21 8.99 22.41
N LEU A 135 -1.53 8.75 22.49
CA LEU A 135 -2.40 8.39 21.36
C LEU A 135 -2.30 9.36 20.16
N PRO A 136 -2.11 10.69 20.32
CA PRO A 136 -1.88 11.57 19.18
C PRO A 136 -0.78 11.09 18.23
N THR A 137 0.29 10.49 18.77
CA THR A 137 1.39 9.98 17.93
C THR A 137 0.98 8.75 17.13
N LEU A 138 0.15 7.86 17.71
CA LEU A 138 -0.42 6.73 16.98
C LEU A 138 -1.38 7.21 15.88
N TYR A 139 -2.29 8.14 16.22
CA TYR A 139 -3.24 8.70 15.27
C TYR A 139 -2.54 9.42 14.12
N ALA A 140 -1.45 10.13 14.36
CA ALA A 140 -0.64 10.73 13.29
C ALA A 140 -0.20 9.69 12.25
N ILE A 141 0.30 8.53 12.69
CA ILE A 141 0.73 7.44 11.78
C ILE A 141 -0.46 6.80 11.06
N ALA A 142 -1.51 6.46 11.81
CA ALA A 142 -2.69 5.80 11.26
C ALA A 142 -3.38 6.70 10.21
N ILE A 143 -3.66 7.96 10.57
CA ILE A 143 -4.30 8.95 9.68
C ILE A 143 -3.42 9.23 8.46
N PHE A 144 -2.10 9.39 8.64
CA PHE A 144 -1.23 9.67 7.49
C PHE A 144 -1.24 8.55 6.44
N THR A 145 -1.34 7.29 6.89
CA THR A 145 -1.51 6.14 5.98
C THR A 145 -2.77 6.30 5.12
N GLU A 146 -3.86 6.73 5.73
CA GLU A 146 -5.15 6.89 5.06
C GLU A 146 -5.23 8.17 4.22
N LEU A 147 -4.56 9.26 4.62
CA LEU A 147 -4.39 10.44 3.78
C LEU A 147 -3.58 10.13 2.51
N CYS A 148 -2.56 9.26 2.59
CA CYS A 148 -1.85 8.78 1.40
C CYS A 148 -2.81 8.09 0.42
N ARG A 149 -3.69 7.20 0.91
CA ARG A 149 -4.73 6.54 0.09
C ARG A 149 -5.74 7.54 -0.47
N LEU A 150 -6.13 8.53 0.33
CA LEU A 150 -7.04 9.59 -0.10
C LEU A 150 -6.44 10.37 -1.28
N SER A 151 -5.14 10.66 -1.23
CA SER A 151 -4.38 11.34 -2.29
C SER A 151 -4.16 10.51 -3.57
N GLY A 152 -4.67 9.28 -3.62
CA GLY A 152 -4.65 8.41 -4.79
C GLY A 152 -3.53 7.37 -4.83
N LEU A 153 -2.75 7.23 -3.76
CA LEU A 153 -1.71 6.20 -3.69
C LEU A 153 -2.32 4.82 -3.45
N SER A 154 -1.66 3.79 -3.99
CA SER A 154 -2.00 2.40 -3.67
C SER A 154 -1.74 2.08 -2.20
N GLU A 155 -2.26 0.95 -1.72
CA GLU A 155 -2.08 0.51 -0.34
C GLU A 155 -0.60 0.31 0.02
N ILE A 156 0.17 -0.27 -0.90
CA ILE A 156 1.60 -0.50 -0.72
C ILE A 156 2.35 0.83 -0.70
N GLU A 157 2.07 1.74 -1.64
CA GLU A 157 2.72 3.07 -1.67
C GLU A 157 2.41 3.89 -0.43
N SER A 158 1.19 3.80 0.09
CA SER A 158 0.77 4.45 1.33
C SER A 158 1.54 3.93 2.54
N LEU A 159 1.77 2.61 2.61
CA LEU A 159 2.63 2.01 3.64
C LEU A 159 4.08 2.46 3.54
N LEU A 160 4.62 2.59 2.32
CA LEU A 160 5.99 3.10 2.13
C LEU A 160 6.13 4.55 2.54
N LYS A 161 5.12 5.39 2.27
CA LYS A 161 5.08 6.78 2.76
C LYS A 161 4.97 6.84 4.27
N THR A 162 4.19 5.96 4.86
CA THR A 162 4.07 5.83 6.32
C THR A 162 5.39 5.40 6.96
N LEU A 163 6.13 4.49 6.31
CA LEU A 163 7.48 4.13 6.72
C LEU A 163 8.44 5.32 6.62
N GLU A 164 8.35 6.12 5.55
CA GLU A 164 9.15 7.35 5.42
C GLU A 164 8.82 8.36 6.53
N LEU A 165 7.55 8.52 6.92
CA LEU A 165 7.16 9.31 8.10
C LEU A 165 7.84 8.74 9.37
N TYR A 166 7.74 7.42 9.59
CA TYR A 166 8.32 6.75 10.75
C TYR A 166 9.85 6.90 10.82
N GLU A 167 10.55 6.77 9.69
CA GLU A 167 12.00 6.94 9.57
C GLU A 167 12.47 8.38 9.93
N ASN A 168 11.58 9.37 9.81
CA ASN A 168 11.86 10.77 10.14
C ASN A 168 11.37 11.19 11.54
N LEU A 169 10.76 10.29 12.31
CA LEU A 169 10.34 10.59 13.68
C LEU A 169 11.55 10.79 14.61
N LYS A 170 11.36 11.64 15.64
CA LYS A 170 12.35 11.74 16.73
C LYS A 170 12.38 10.43 17.52
N GLU A 171 13.53 10.11 18.12
CA GLU A 171 13.68 8.89 18.93
C GLU A 171 12.64 8.78 20.06
N SER A 172 12.27 9.90 20.69
CA SER A 172 11.20 9.93 21.69
C SER A 172 9.82 9.56 21.12
N GLN A 173 9.53 9.95 19.88
CA GLN A 173 8.29 9.59 19.18
C GLN A 173 8.33 8.13 18.73
N VAL A 174 9.47 7.64 18.24
CA VAL A 174 9.68 6.23 17.91
C VAL A 174 9.44 5.34 19.14
N TYR A 175 9.97 5.74 20.30
CA TYR A 175 9.73 5.06 21.57
C TYR A 175 8.23 5.02 21.93
N ILE A 176 7.53 6.15 21.78
CA ILE A 176 6.08 6.23 22.01
C ILE A 176 5.32 5.24 21.12
N VAL A 177 5.60 5.27 19.81
CA VAL A 177 4.95 4.40 18.81
C VAL A 177 5.18 2.94 19.14
N ARG A 178 6.44 2.57 19.41
CA ARG A 178 6.81 1.21 19.79
C ARG A 178 6.06 0.75 21.03
N ARG A 179 5.99 1.59 22.06
CA ARG A 179 5.29 1.28 23.31
C ARG A 179 3.78 1.11 23.10
N ILE A 180 3.15 1.94 22.27
CA ILE A 180 1.72 1.83 21.95
C ILE A 180 1.43 0.57 21.13
N LEU A 181 2.18 0.35 20.05
CA LEU A 181 1.94 -0.79 19.15
C LEU A 181 2.29 -2.14 19.82
N SER A 182 3.23 -2.16 20.76
CA SER A 182 3.51 -3.36 21.56
C SER A 182 2.46 -3.64 22.64
N SER A 183 1.47 -2.75 22.81
CA SER A 183 0.40 -2.95 23.79
C SER A 183 -0.55 -4.06 23.35
N ARG A 184 -1.33 -4.57 24.32
CA ARG A 184 -2.24 -5.70 24.11
C ARG A 184 -3.53 -5.34 23.39
N SER A 185 -3.67 -4.11 22.88
CA SER A 185 -4.94 -3.59 22.36
C SER A 185 -4.89 -3.13 20.89
N VAL A 186 -3.71 -2.81 20.34
CA VAL A 186 -3.62 -1.97 19.12
C VAL A 186 -3.08 -2.67 17.87
N ASP A 187 -2.12 -3.59 17.97
CA ASP A 187 -1.48 -4.22 16.81
C ASP A 187 -1.44 -5.75 16.98
N ALA A 188 -2.42 -6.44 16.39
CA ALA A 188 -2.56 -7.89 16.50
C ALA A 188 -1.29 -8.63 16.05
N GLY A 189 -0.59 -9.22 17.03
CA GLY A 189 0.65 -9.95 16.80
C GLY A 189 1.84 -9.06 16.42
N ASN A 190 1.78 -7.76 16.73
CA ASN A 190 2.82 -6.76 16.45
C ASN A 190 3.20 -6.72 14.95
N ILE A 191 2.26 -7.00 14.04
CA ILE A 191 2.55 -7.11 12.60
C ILE A 191 2.95 -5.76 12.03
N PHE A 192 2.29 -4.68 12.45
CA PHE A 192 2.53 -3.33 11.95
C PHE A 192 3.84 -2.77 12.52
N LEU A 193 4.06 -2.94 13.83
CA LEU A 193 5.31 -2.56 14.49
C LEU A 193 6.51 -3.25 13.85
N ARG A 194 6.43 -4.56 13.61
CA ARG A 194 7.51 -5.30 12.95
C ARG A 194 7.76 -4.81 11.53
N PHE A 195 6.72 -4.44 10.78
CA PHE A 195 6.90 -3.81 9.48
C PHE A 195 7.72 -2.52 9.61
N LEU A 196 7.37 -1.63 10.55
CA LEU A 196 8.10 -0.39 10.77
C LEU A 196 9.57 -0.65 11.15
N GLU A 197 9.82 -1.52 12.11
CA GLU A 197 11.16 -1.83 12.62
C GLU A 197 12.03 -2.58 11.58
N GLU A 198 11.49 -3.60 10.90
CA GLU A 198 12.27 -4.44 9.97
C GLU A 198 12.49 -3.78 8.62
N ALA A 199 11.58 -2.91 8.16
CA ALA A 199 11.69 -2.23 6.87
C ALA A 199 12.54 -0.95 6.93
N THR A 200 12.69 -0.35 8.12
CA THR A 200 13.52 0.84 8.34
C THR A 200 14.94 0.62 7.82
N GLY A 201 15.42 1.55 6.98
CA GLY A 201 16.78 1.50 6.42
C GLY A 201 17.04 0.38 5.39
N LYS A 202 16.02 -0.38 4.98
CA LYS A 202 16.16 -1.41 3.93
C LYS A 202 16.08 -0.82 2.52
N PRO A 203 16.65 -1.49 1.50
CA PRO A 203 16.44 -1.10 0.11
C PRO A 203 14.96 -1.14 -0.29
N GLU A 204 14.56 -0.30 -1.24
CA GLU A 204 13.17 -0.12 -1.69
C GLU A 204 12.46 -1.44 -2.07
N LYS A 205 13.18 -2.36 -2.73
CA LYS A 205 12.65 -3.68 -3.10
C LYS A 205 12.23 -4.50 -1.87
N GLU A 206 13.02 -4.42 -0.80
CA GLU A 206 12.76 -5.14 0.43
C GLU A 206 11.64 -4.47 1.25
N LYS A 207 11.61 -3.12 1.28
CA LYS A 207 10.50 -2.36 1.87
C LYS A 207 9.16 -2.76 1.23
N ARG A 208 9.10 -2.85 -0.10
CA ARG A 208 7.91 -3.31 -0.85
C ARG A 208 7.51 -4.74 -0.52
N ARG A 209 8.49 -5.65 -0.41
CA ARG A 209 8.26 -7.04 -0.02
C ARG A 209 7.61 -7.13 1.37
N LEU A 210 8.15 -6.37 2.33
CA LEU A 210 7.64 -6.33 3.71
C LEU A 210 6.25 -5.67 3.79
N ALA A 211 5.98 -4.61 3.03
CA ALA A 211 4.66 -3.99 2.94
C ALA A 211 3.60 -4.97 2.39
N THR A 212 3.95 -5.74 1.35
CA THR A 212 3.08 -6.80 0.79
C THR A 212 2.82 -7.91 1.82
N TRP A 213 3.84 -8.25 2.62
CA TRP A 213 3.71 -9.24 3.67
C TRP A 213 2.79 -8.77 4.80
N LEU A 214 2.90 -7.50 5.22
CA LEU A 214 2.00 -6.87 6.19
C LEU A 214 0.54 -6.98 5.73
N GLN A 215 0.23 -6.60 4.49
CA GLN A 215 -1.13 -6.70 3.92
C GLN A 215 -1.70 -8.12 4.08
N SER A 216 -0.90 -9.15 3.77
CA SER A 216 -1.34 -10.54 3.92
C SER A 216 -1.56 -10.93 5.38
N ARG A 217 -0.74 -10.42 6.29
CA ARG A 217 -0.79 -10.75 7.74
C ARG A 217 -1.86 -10.00 8.51
N THR A 218 -2.27 -8.82 8.04
CA THR A 218 -3.46 -8.12 8.53
C THR A 218 -4.73 -8.94 8.26
N LEU A 219 -4.78 -9.62 7.12
CA LEU A 219 -5.88 -10.52 6.78
C LEU A 219 -5.77 -11.88 7.45
N ILE A 220 -4.57 -12.47 7.56
CA ILE A 220 -4.38 -13.85 8.03
C ILE A 220 -3.39 -13.87 9.21
N GLU A 221 -3.94 -13.95 10.41
CA GLU A 221 -3.19 -14.18 11.65
C GLU A 221 -2.51 -15.55 11.64
N LEU A 222 -1.39 -15.66 12.35
CA LEU A 222 -0.71 -16.94 12.50
C LEU A 222 -1.40 -17.76 13.61
N PRO A 223 -1.86 -18.99 13.34
CA PRO A 223 -2.52 -19.85 14.34
C PRO A 223 -1.51 -20.49 15.30
N TYR A 224 -0.38 -19.84 15.54
CA TYR A 224 0.71 -20.29 16.41
C TYR A 224 1.58 -19.09 16.83
N ASN A 225 2.40 -19.30 17.87
CA ASN A 225 3.28 -18.27 18.41
C ASN A 225 4.43 -17.94 17.45
N SER A 226 4.24 -16.85 16.70
CA SER A 226 5.21 -16.40 15.69
C SER A 226 6.54 -15.95 16.30
N GLU A 227 6.54 -15.41 17.52
CA GLU A 227 7.75 -14.94 18.18
C GLU A 227 8.64 -16.11 18.60
N ARG A 228 8.05 -17.21 19.08
CA ARG A 228 8.78 -18.43 19.42
C ARG A 228 9.43 -19.08 18.18
N VAL A 229 8.75 -19.03 17.02
CA VAL A 229 9.32 -19.47 15.74
C VAL A 229 10.47 -18.55 15.30
N ARG A 230 10.33 -17.23 15.45
CA ARG A 230 11.42 -16.28 15.12
C ARG A 230 12.62 -16.42 16.04
N ALA A 231 12.41 -16.61 17.33
CA ALA A 231 13.50 -16.87 18.28
C ALA A 231 14.31 -18.10 17.84
N ALA A 232 13.63 -19.19 17.46
CA ALA A 232 14.28 -20.38 16.92
C ALA A 232 15.10 -20.07 15.66
N LEU A 233 14.58 -19.28 14.71
CA LEU A 233 15.29 -18.86 13.49
C LEU A 233 16.55 -18.01 13.76
N LYS A 234 16.58 -17.25 14.87
CA LYS A 234 17.71 -16.39 15.23
C LYS A 234 18.80 -17.15 16.00
N GLU A 235 18.38 -18.05 16.89
CA GLU A 235 19.25 -18.73 17.85
C GLU A 235 19.87 -20.00 17.29
N GLU A 236 19.16 -20.75 16.45
CA GLU A 236 19.59 -22.07 15.99
C GLU A 236 20.23 -22.00 14.59
N ARG A 237 21.40 -22.60 14.44
CA ARG A 237 22.17 -22.62 13.18
C ARG A 237 22.19 -24.00 12.54
N ASP A 238 22.05 -25.06 13.33
CA ASP A 238 21.94 -26.41 12.79
C ASP A 238 20.55 -26.64 12.15
N LEU A 239 20.52 -27.05 10.89
CA LEU A 239 19.27 -27.20 10.13
C LEU A 239 18.35 -28.28 10.74
N GLY A 240 18.92 -29.37 11.28
CA GLY A 240 18.14 -30.44 11.88
C GLY A 240 17.45 -29.99 13.17
N SER A 241 18.21 -29.33 14.04
CA SER A 241 17.75 -28.75 15.29
C SER A 241 16.78 -27.61 15.05
N LEU A 242 17.04 -26.75 14.05
CA LEU A 242 16.16 -25.66 13.67
C LEU A 242 14.80 -26.18 13.22
N ARG A 243 14.78 -27.18 12.33
CA ARG A 243 13.53 -27.82 11.88
C ARG A 243 12.73 -28.37 13.05
N ARG A 244 13.40 -29.02 14.01
CA ARG A 244 12.77 -29.57 15.22
C ARG A 244 12.21 -28.46 16.12
N ARG A 245 12.97 -27.39 16.38
CA ARG A 245 12.53 -26.25 17.21
C ARG A 245 11.34 -25.53 16.58
N ILE A 246 11.37 -25.26 15.28
CA ILE A 246 10.24 -24.65 14.55
C ILE A 246 9.01 -25.54 14.65
N TYR A 247 9.15 -26.84 14.37
CA TYR A 247 8.04 -27.79 14.45
C TYR A 247 7.42 -27.82 15.85
N ASN A 248 8.23 -27.90 16.91
CA ASN A 248 7.74 -27.91 18.28
C ASN A 248 7.06 -26.58 18.66
N ALA A 249 7.64 -25.44 18.26
CA ALA A 249 7.05 -24.13 18.50
C ALA A 249 5.66 -24.03 17.86
N ILE A 250 5.51 -24.45 16.60
CA ILE A 250 4.22 -24.46 15.91
C ILE A 250 3.27 -25.45 16.59
N ARG A 251 3.68 -26.71 16.78
CA ARG A 251 2.82 -27.78 17.31
C ARG A 251 2.29 -27.46 18.71
N GLU A 252 3.13 -26.97 19.61
CA GLU A 252 2.75 -26.71 21.01
C GLU A 252 1.83 -25.49 21.14
N THR A 253 2.02 -24.51 20.26
CA THR A 253 1.27 -23.25 20.29
C THR A 253 0.16 -23.20 19.25
N TYR A 254 -0.10 -24.28 18.50
CA TYR A 254 -1.13 -24.28 17.48
C TYR A 254 -2.51 -24.05 18.10
N TYR A 255 -3.30 -23.19 17.46
CA TYR A 255 -4.67 -22.87 17.87
C TYR A 255 -5.61 -23.01 16.67
N GLU A 256 -6.22 -24.18 16.60
CA GLU A 256 -7.12 -24.60 15.53
C GLU A 256 -8.33 -23.67 15.31
N PRO A 257 -9.01 -23.13 16.34
CA PRO A 257 -10.14 -22.23 16.11
C PRO A 257 -9.78 -20.97 15.31
N LEU A 258 -8.58 -20.42 15.49
CA LEU A 258 -8.11 -19.29 14.68
C LEU A 258 -7.79 -19.72 13.25
N ASP A 259 -7.21 -20.90 13.04
CA ASP A 259 -6.95 -21.40 11.69
C ASP A 259 -8.26 -21.64 10.92
N PHE A 260 -9.28 -22.17 11.59
CA PHE A 260 -10.61 -22.32 11.03
C PHE A 260 -11.23 -20.95 10.67
N ALA A 261 -11.17 -19.97 11.59
CA ALA A 261 -11.66 -18.62 11.33
C ALA A 261 -10.88 -17.89 10.21
N ASN A 262 -9.60 -18.21 10.03
CA ASN A 262 -8.81 -17.73 8.88
C ASN A 262 -9.33 -18.35 7.58
N ALA A 263 -9.57 -19.66 7.57
CA ALA A 263 -10.06 -20.37 6.40
C ALA A 263 -11.45 -19.89 5.97
N GLU A 264 -12.37 -19.67 6.91
CA GLU A 264 -13.68 -19.09 6.64
C GLU A 264 -13.56 -17.70 5.99
N ARG A 265 -12.74 -16.81 6.55
CA ARG A 265 -12.55 -15.46 5.98
C ARG A 265 -11.92 -15.47 4.59
N ILE A 266 -11.00 -16.38 4.33
CA ILE A 266 -10.43 -16.55 2.98
C ILE A 266 -11.52 -17.06 2.03
N ALA A 267 -12.35 -18.00 2.46
CA ALA A 267 -13.45 -18.53 1.67
C ALA A 267 -14.48 -17.44 1.34
N ASP A 268 -14.88 -16.62 2.32
CA ASP A 268 -15.78 -15.48 2.15
C ASP A 268 -15.19 -14.45 1.19
N LEU A 269 -13.93 -14.05 1.40
CA LEU A 269 -13.24 -13.11 0.51
C LEU A 269 -13.15 -13.64 -0.93
N CYS A 270 -12.88 -14.92 -1.10
CA CYS A 270 -12.87 -15.57 -2.41
C CYS A 270 -14.27 -15.55 -3.04
N HIS A 271 -15.31 -15.86 -2.26
CA HIS A 271 -16.69 -15.83 -2.71
C HIS A 271 -17.11 -14.43 -3.17
N GLU A 272 -16.85 -13.41 -2.35
CA GLU A 272 -17.14 -11.99 -2.65
C GLU A 272 -16.44 -11.51 -3.93
N LYS A 273 -15.20 -11.96 -4.16
CA LYS A 273 -14.42 -11.59 -5.35
C LYS A 273 -14.74 -12.43 -6.58
N GLY A 274 -15.70 -13.36 -6.50
CA GLY A 274 -15.97 -14.31 -7.57
C GLY A 274 -14.78 -15.24 -7.89
N VAL A 275 -13.87 -15.41 -6.92
CA VAL A 275 -12.69 -16.26 -7.04
C VAL A 275 -13.06 -17.66 -6.57
N ARG A 276 -12.90 -18.65 -7.46
CA ARG A 276 -13.07 -20.06 -7.09
C ARG A 276 -11.92 -20.50 -6.20
N LEU A 277 -12.21 -20.80 -4.94
CA LEU A 277 -11.25 -21.43 -4.03
C LEU A 277 -11.09 -22.91 -4.39
N VAL A 278 -9.85 -23.35 -4.55
CA VAL A 278 -9.50 -24.76 -4.77
C VAL A 278 -8.56 -25.15 -3.64
N SER A 279 -8.97 -26.10 -2.81
CA SER A 279 -8.17 -26.61 -1.70
C SER A 279 -7.76 -28.05 -1.95
N GLY A 280 -6.62 -28.42 -1.39
CA GLY A 280 -6.07 -29.76 -1.50
C GLY A 280 -4.77 -29.88 -0.73
N ARG A 281 -4.31 -31.11 -0.55
CA ARG A 281 -3.05 -31.36 0.14
C ARG A 281 -1.91 -30.86 -0.75
N PHE A 282 -1.10 -29.93 -0.23
CA PHE A 282 0.02 -29.38 -1.00
C PHE A 282 0.95 -30.52 -1.42
N SER A 283 0.87 -30.85 -2.71
CA SER A 283 1.56 -31.93 -3.37
C SER A 283 1.89 -31.47 -4.77
N ARG A 284 2.86 -32.12 -5.41
CA ARG A 284 3.23 -31.78 -6.79
C ARG A 284 2.04 -31.96 -7.75
N ALA A 285 1.21 -32.97 -7.53
CA ALA A 285 -0.01 -33.20 -8.31
C ALA A 285 -1.01 -32.06 -8.12
N PHE A 286 -1.29 -31.66 -6.88
CA PHE A 286 -2.18 -30.55 -6.58
C PHE A 286 -1.67 -29.21 -7.16
N TYR A 287 -0.36 -28.97 -7.12
CA TYR A 287 0.24 -27.79 -7.75
C TYR A 287 0.02 -27.78 -9.27
N ILE A 288 0.22 -28.92 -9.95
CA ILE A 288 -0.03 -29.05 -11.39
C ILE A 288 -1.53 -28.85 -11.69
N GLU A 289 -2.42 -29.47 -10.90
CA GLU A 289 -3.86 -29.31 -11.05
C GLU A 289 -4.30 -27.85 -10.86
N ALA A 290 -3.76 -27.16 -9.86
CA ALA A 290 -4.00 -25.73 -9.64
C ALA A 290 -3.52 -24.88 -10.83
N LEU A 291 -2.35 -25.20 -11.40
CA LEU A 291 -1.87 -24.55 -12.63
C LEU A 291 -2.77 -24.84 -13.84
N MET A 292 -3.28 -26.06 -13.99
CA MET A 292 -4.20 -26.42 -15.06
C MET A 292 -5.55 -25.69 -14.90
N LEU A 293 -6.06 -25.61 -13.67
CA LEU A 293 -7.28 -24.86 -13.34
C LEU A 293 -7.12 -23.37 -13.62
N ALA A 294 -5.99 -22.78 -13.23
CA ALA A 294 -5.68 -21.38 -13.55
C ALA A 294 -5.62 -21.12 -15.08
N ASN A 295 -5.24 -22.13 -15.86
CA ASN A 295 -5.19 -22.06 -17.33
C ASN A 295 -6.45 -22.61 -18.02
N SER A 296 -7.49 -23.00 -17.27
CA SER A 296 -8.67 -23.67 -17.83
C SER A 296 -9.56 -22.77 -18.68
N LYS A 297 -9.57 -21.46 -18.39
CA LYS A 297 -10.27 -20.47 -19.21
C LYS A 297 -9.39 -20.08 -20.37
N VAL A 298 -9.79 -20.51 -21.56
CA VAL A 298 -9.05 -20.29 -22.82
C VAL A 298 -9.80 -19.34 -23.73
N ILE A 299 -9.03 -18.56 -24.47
CA ILE A 299 -9.48 -17.62 -25.50
C ILE A 299 -9.00 -18.18 -26.83
N GLU A 300 -9.89 -18.22 -27.82
CA GLU A 300 -9.48 -18.59 -29.18
C GLU A 300 -8.70 -17.44 -29.80
N THR A 301 -7.47 -17.73 -30.24
CA THR A 301 -6.51 -16.75 -30.71
C THR A 301 -7.04 -15.92 -31.88
N ARG A 302 -7.96 -16.48 -32.68
CA ARG A 302 -8.64 -15.75 -33.77
C ARG A 302 -9.33 -14.46 -33.32
N HIS A 303 -9.81 -14.40 -32.08
CA HIS A 303 -10.51 -13.21 -31.56
C HIS A 303 -9.56 -12.10 -31.10
N ILE A 304 -8.31 -12.43 -30.76
CA ILE A 304 -7.33 -11.46 -30.25
C ILE A 304 -6.23 -11.13 -31.26
N ARG A 305 -6.12 -11.90 -32.35
CA ARG A 305 -5.07 -11.74 -33.38
C ARG A 305 -5.01 -10.33 -33.94
N GLY A 306 -6.15 -9.74 -34.29
CA GLY A 306 -6.21 -8.38 -34.83
C GLY A 306 -5.68 -7.31 -33.86
N VAL A 307 -5.96 -7.48 -32.57
CA VAL A 307 -5.47 -6.57 -31.51
C VAL A 307 -3.97 -6.74 -31.31
N VAL A 308 -3.46 -7.97 -31.26
CA VAL A 308 -2.02 -8.24 -31.14
C VAL A 308 -1.26 -7.71 -32.37
N ASP A 309 -1.79 -7.88 -33.57
CA ASP A 309 -1.19 -7.35 -34.80
C ASP A 309 -1.18 -5.82 -34.82
N ASN A 310 -2.21 -5.18 -34.27
CA ASN A 310 -2.24 -3.73 -34.12
C ASN A 310 -1.16 -3.25 -33.16
N LEU A 311 -1.04 -3.88 -31.99
CA LEU A 311 0.00 -3.55 -31.01
C LEU A 311 1.41 -3.76 -31.59
N GLU A 312 1.65 -4.86 -32.30
CA GLU A 312 2.93 -5.13 -32.98
C GLU A 312 3.26 -4.05 -34.03
N ARG A 313 2.27 -3.63 -34.82
CA ARG A 313 2.44 -2.53 -35.78
C ARG A 313 2.76 -1.22 -35.07
N THR A 314 1.97 -0.84 -34.08
CA THR A 314 2.19 0.36 -33.26
C THR A 314 3.61 0.38 -32.71
N PHE A 315 4.03 -0.71 -32.07
CA PHE A 315 5.38 -0.86 -31.51
C PHE A 315 6.49 -0.65 -32.54
N ARG A 316 6.36 -1.24 -33.74
CA ARG A 316 7.36 -1.11 -34.81
C ARG A 316 7.40 0.27 -35.46
N THR A 317 6.29 1.02 -35.41
CA THR A 317 6.22 2.36 -36.02
C THR A 317 6.74 3.47 -35.10
N ILE A 318 6.83 3.22 -33.79
CA ILE A 318 7.30 4.23 -32.85
C ILE A 318 8.81 4.40 -32.99
N ASN A 319 9.21 5.60 -33.39
CA ASN A 319 10.57 6.11 -33.33
C ASN A 319 10.54 7.43 -32.58
N PHE A 320 11.52 7.73 -31.72
CA PHE A 320 11.56 9.00 -31.00
C PHE A 320 12.37 10.04 -31.77
N GLU A 321 11.81 11.23 -31.98
CA GLU A 321 12.48 12.34 -32.66
C GLU A 321 13.05 13.31 -31.63
N PHE A 322 14.23 13.00 -31.08
CA PHE A 322 14.85 13.88 -30.10
C PHE A 322 15.43 15.14 -30.75
N GLU A 323 15.30 16.31 -30.14
CA GLU A 323 15.98 17.54 -30.52
C GLU A 323 17.30 17.75 -29.75
N THR A 324 17.42 17.14 -28.56
CA THR A 324 18.65 17.22 -27.75
C THR A 324 19.73 16.28 -28.28
N PRO A 325 20.93 16.78 -28.66
CA PRO A 325 22.01 15.94 -29.22
C PRO A 325 22.43 14.79 -28.29
N SER A 326 22.53 15.05 -26.99
CA SER A 326 22.91 14.05 -25.98
C SER A 326 21.90 12.92 -25.83
N LEU A 327 20.64 13.10 -26.26
CA LEU A 327 19.63 12.04 -26.31
C LEU A 327 19.67 11.30 -27.65
N LYS A 328 19.95 12.00 -28.75
CA LYS A 328 20.22 11.37 -30.05
C LYS A 328 21.38 10.39 -29.96
N ASP A 329 22.49 10.80 -29.34
CA ASP A 329 23.70 9.98 -29.19
C ASP A 329 23.47 8.72 -28.34
N LYS A 330 22.44 8.73 -27.47
CA LYS A 330 22.08 7.58 -26.63
C LYS A 330 21.25 6.52 -27.36
N ASN A 331 20.78 6.78 -28.59
CA ASN A 331 19.94 5.86 -29.37
C ASN A 331 18.85 5.20 -28.51
N LEU A 332 18.11 6.01 -27.74
CA LEU A 332 17.02 5.52 -26.90
C LEU A 332 15.92 4.95 -27.81
N SER A 333 15.81 3.63 -27.83
CA SER A 333 14.86 2.87 -28.64
C SER A 333 14.00 1.98 -27.75
N LEU A 334 12.90 1.47 -28.31
CA LEU A 334 12.03 0.52 -27.63
C LEU A 334 12.66 -0.88 -27.46
N GLU A 335 13.94 -1.07 -27.78
CA GLU A 335 14.62 -2.38 -27.70
C GLU A 335 14.51 -3.04 -26.32
N ALA A 336 14.53 -2.25 -25.25
CA ALA A 336 14.34 -2.75 -23.88
C ALA A 336 13.01 -3.49 -23.68
N LEU A 337 12.01 -3.22 -24.53
CA LEU A 337 10.68 -3.82 -24.48
C LEU A 337 10.53 -5.02 -25.43
N ASN A 338 11.52 -5.33 -26.27
CA ASN A 338 11.45 -6.40 -27.27
C ASN A 338 11.10 -7.77 -26.65
N GLY A 339 11.63 -8.06 -25.45
CA GLY A 339 11.32 -9.30 -24.75
C GLY A 339 9.85 -9.41 -24.36
N GLU A 340 9.25 -8.33 -23.87
CA GLU A 340 7.85 -8.33 -23.42
C GLU A 340 6.87 -8.25 -24.59
N ILE A 341 7.17 -7.46 -25.63
CA ILE A 341 6.33 -7.43 -26.84
C ILE A 341 6.34 -8.78 -27.55
N GLN A 342 7.48 -9.47 -27.61
CA GLN A 342 7.57 -10.79 -28.22
C GLN A 342 6.75 -11.82 -27.44
N ARG A 343 6.65 -11.71 -26.11
CA ARG A 343 5.74 -12.56 -25.33
C ARG A 343 4.29 -12.38 -25.75
N ILE A 344 3.84 -11.14 -26.02
CA ILE A 344 2.49 -10.89 -26.52
C ILE A 344 2.34 -11.42 -27.95
N ILE A 345 3.32 -11.19 -28.83
CA ILE A 345 3.27 -11.71 -30.21
C ILE A 345 3.18 -13.24 -30.22
N ASN A 346 3.93 -13.91 -29.32
CA ASN A 346 3.93 -15.36 -29.21
C ASN A 346 2.59 -15.95 -28.74
N ILE A 347 1.67 -15.15 -28.18
CA ILE A 347 0.29 -15.59 -27.91
C ILE A 347 -0.40 -16.05 -29.20
N LYS A 348 0.01 -15.51 -30.36
CA LYS A 348 -0.54 -15.89 -31.67
C LYS A 348 -0.12 -17.29 -32.15
N ALA A 349 0.89 -17.90 -31.51
CA ALA A 349 1.48 -19.16 -31.96
C ALA A 349 0.51 -20.35 -31.80
N ASP A 350 -0.32 -20.33 -30.77
CA ASP A 350 -1.28 -21.39 -30.46
C ASP A 350 -2.69 -21.04 -30.95
N GLU A 351 -3.51 -22.04 -31.26
CA GLU A 351 -4.91 -21.85 -31.66
C GLU A 351 -5.78 -21.32 -30.50
N LYS A 352 -5.43 -21.72 -29.28
CA LYS A 352 -6.06 -21.30 -28.03
C LYS A 352 -4.98 -20.92 -27.03
N VAL A 353 -5.21 -19.85 -26.31
CA VAL A 353 -4.33 -19.35 -25.24
C VAL A 353 -5.13 -19.22 -23.95
N SER A 354 -4.52 -19.46 -22.79
CA SER A 354 -5.22 -19.22 -21.53
C SER A 354 -5.38 -17.71 -21.26
N GLU A 355 -6.52 -17.33 -20.70
CA GLU A 355 -6.77 -15.95 -20.27
C GLU A 355 -5.70 -15.49 -19.27
N ALA A 356 -5.27 -16.37 -18.36
CA ALA A 356 -4.19 -16.09 -17.41
C ALA A 356 -2.86 -15.76 -18.10
N GLN A 357 -2.51 -16.47 -19.19
CA GLN A 357 -1.32 -16.18 -19.98
C GLN A 357 -1.43 -14.82 -20.68
N CYS A 358 -2.61 -14.48 -21.23
CA CYS A 358 -2.85 -13.15 -21.81
C CYS A 358 -2.67 -12.03 -20.79
N ILE A 359 -3.36 -12.13 -19.64
CA ILE A 359 -3.29 -11.13 -18.56
C ILE A 359 -1.84 -10.99 -18.07
N GLY A 360 -1.15 -12.11 -17.84
CA GLY A 360 0.22 -12.10 -17.36
C GLY A 360 1.21 -11.46 -18.35
N ALA A 361 1.02 -11.65 -19.65
CA ALA A 361 1.84 -11.00 -20.67
C ALA A 361 1.56 -9.49 -20.75
N ILE A 362 0.29 -9.10 -20.70
CA ILE A 362 -0.14 -7.69 -20.71
C ILE A 362 0.41 -6.93 -19.51
N GLU A 363 0.27 -7.47 -18.29
CA GLU A 363 0.76 -6.81 -17.07
C GLU A 363 2.28 -6.67 -17.05
N LYS A 364 3.01 -7.64 -17.59
CA LYS A 364 4.48 -7.53 -17.75
C LYS A 364 4.86 -6.45 -18.75
N LEU A 365 4.18 -6.35 -19.89
CA LEU A 365 4.42 -5.28 -20.85
C LEU A 365 4.11 -3.91 -20.26
N LYS A 366 2.96 -3.74 -19.58
CA LYS A 366 2.60 -2.49 -18.89
C LYS A 366 3.68 -2.07 -17.89
N LYS A 367 4.18 -3.02 -17.09
CA LYS A 367 5.26 -2.77 -16.14
C LYS A 367 6.54 -2.33 -16.84
N ALA A 368 6.94 -3.04 -17.90
CA ALA A 368 8.15 -2.71 -18.66
C ALA A 368 8.04 -1.33 -19.33
N ILE A 369 6.88 -0.95 -19.87
CA ILE A 369 6.64 0.39 -20.43
C ILE A 369 6.81 1.47 -19.35
N ARG A 370 6.31 1.25 -18.12
CA ARG A 370 6.49 2.20 -17.01
C ARG A 370 7.96 2.34 -16.59
N GLU A 371 8.67 1.22 -16.50
CA GLU A 371 10.11 1.22 -16.17
C GLU A 371 10.94 1.93 -17.25
N PHE A 372 10.62 1.69 -18.52
CA PHE A 372 11.24 2.37 -19.65
C PHE A 372 10.97 3.88 -19.65
N GLU A 373 9.72 4.30 -19.44
CA GLU A 373 9.37 5.73 -19.33
C GLU A 373 10.15 6.40 -18.19
N SER A 374 10.18 5.78 -17.01
CA SER A 374 10.91 6.31 -15.85
C SER A 374 12.39 6.48 -16.16
N SER A 375 13.01 5.46 -16.80
CA SER A 375 14.42 5.50 -17.15
C SER A 375 14.76 6.63 -18.12
N ILE A 376 13.91 6.90 -19.11
CA ILE A 376 14.15 8.01 -20.03
C ILE A 376 13.90 9.37 -19.36
N MET A 377 12.84 9.50 -18.56
CA MET A 377 12.55 10.75 -17.85
C MET A 377 13.69 11.10 -16.89
N GLU A 378 14.26 10.12 -16.19
CA GLU A 378 15.46 10.30 -15.37
C GLU A 378 16.68 10.76 -16.20
N ALA A 379 16.85 10.22 -17.41
CA ALA A 379 17.91 10.65 -18.31
C ALA A 379 17.74 12.11 -18.76
N ILE A 380 16.51 12.52 -19.04
CA ILE A 380 16.17 13.91 -19.38
C ILE A 380 16.42 14.84 -18.19
N ASP A 381 15.95 14.45 -16.99
CA ASP A 381 16.15 15.21 -15.75
C ASP A 381 17.64 15.42 -15.46
N SER A 382 18.46 14.38 -15.67
CA SER A 382 19.92 14.47 -15.54
C SER A 382 20.54 15.43 -16.54
N ILE A 383 20.12 15.39 -17.81
CA ILE A 383 20.61 16.31 -18.85
C ILE A 383 20.19 17.76 -18.53
N GLN A 384 18.97 17.96 -18.07
CA GLN A 384 18.48 19.26 -17.64
C GLN A 384 19.31 19.79 -16.47
N ALA A 385 19.56 18.98 -15.44
CA ALA A 385 20.36 19.35 -14.29
C ALA A 385 21.77 19.80 -14.72
N ASN A 386 22.42 19.01 -15.59
CA ASN A 386 23.74 19.32 -16.13
C ASN A 386 23.76 20.60 -16.99
N LYS A 387 22.65 20.94 -17.67
CA LYS A 387 22.52 22.13 -18.51
C LYS A 387 21.93 23.33 -17.76
N SER A 388 21.67 23.24 -16.46
CA SER A 388 20.99 24.29 -15.67
C SER A 388 21.67 25.66 -15.76
N GLN A 389 23.00 25.71 -15.68
CA GLN A 389 23.75 26.97 -15.79
C GLN A 389 23.61 27.60 -17.19
N ARG A 390 23.61 26.76 -18.24
CA ARG A 390 23.42 27.21 -19.62
C ARG A 390 22.00 27.71 -19.86
N ILE A 391 20.99 27.01 -19.35
CA ILE A 391 19.58 27.43 -19.43
C ILE A 391 19.38 28.77 -18.69
N ALA A 392 20.01 28.94 -17.52
CA ALA A 392 19.95 30.20 -16.77
C ALA A 392 20.64 31.36 -17.50
N LYS A 393 21.75 31.09 -18.20
CA LYS A 393 22.45 32.07 -19.04
C LYS A 393 21.63 32.48 -20.26
N GLU A 394 21.07 31.52 -21.00
CA GLU A 394 20.19 31.76 -22.15
C GLU A 394 18.99 32.64 -21.76
N ARG A 395 18.40 32.37 -20.59
CA ARG A 395 17.29 33.16 -20.04
C ARG A 395 17.63 34.63 -19.76
N ARG A 396 18.89 34.93 -19.40
CA ARG A 396 19.35 36.31 -19.10
C ARG A 396 19.76 37.07 -20.36
N GLU A 397 20.31 36.39 -21.36
CA GLU A 397 20.95 37.03 -22.53
C GLU A 397 20.04 37.17 -23.75
N LYS A 398 18.99 36.33 -23.90
CA LYS A 398 18.18 36.27 -25.13
C LYS A 398 16.70 36.64 -24.93
N ALA A 399 16.41 37.75 -24.25
CA ALA A 399 15.05 38.31 -24.14
C ALA A 399 13.94 37.29 -23.78
N GLY A 400 14.27 36.27 -22.98
CA GLY A 400 13.33 35.22 -22.56
C GLY A 400 13.33 33.91 -23.37
N SER A 401 13.96 33.85 -24.55
CA SER A 401 14.10 32.60 -25.33
C SER A 401 15.03 31.61 -24.62
N ARG A 402 14.64 30.32 -24.56
CA ARG A 402 15.42 29.27 -23.89
C ARG A 402 15.56 28.05 -24.80
N PRO A 403 16.38 28.12 -25.85
CA PRO A 403 16.48 27.06 -26.86
C PRO A 403 16.85 25.70 -26.27
N THR A 404 17.70 25.66 -25.23
CA THR A 404 18.06 24.40 -24.57
C THR A 404 16.90 23.81 -23.76
N TRP A 405 16.06 24.66 -23.18
CA TRP A 405 14.89 24.25 -22.40
C TRP A 405 13.73 23.82 -23.30
N GLU A 406 13.50 24.56 -24.39
CA GLU A 406 12.47 24.25 -25.41
C GLU A 406 12.71 22.86 -26.02
N LYS A 407 13.97 22.53 -26.35
CA LYS A 407 14.35 21.18 -26.83
C LYS A 407 14.05 20.08 -25.81
N LEU A 408 14.36 20.32 -24.53
CA LEU A 408 14.09 19.34 -23.47
C LEU A 408 12.58 19.17 -23.22
N ILE A 409 11.78 20.22 -23.36
CA ILE A 409 10.32 20.14 -23.31
C ILE A 409 9.81 19.31 -24.50
N HIS A 410 10.26 19.62 -25.72
CA HIS A 410 9.91 18.85 -26.91
C HIS A 410 10.19 17.37 -26.70
N ASP A 411 11.41 17.03 -26.26
CA ASP A 411 11.81 15.64 -26.03
C ASP A 411 10.91 14.93 -25.00
N ARG A 412 10.50 15.62 -23.93
CA ARG A 412 9.55 15.09 -22.92
C ARG A 412 8.17 14.83 -23.53
N GLU A 413 7.63 15.82 -24.25
CA GLU A 413 6.31 15.72 -24.87
C GLU A 413 6.27 14.61 -25.92
N GLU A 414 7.32 14.51 -26.73
CA GLU A 414 7.53 13.47 -27.73
C GLU A 414 7.49 12.06 -27.10
N ILE A 415 8.23 11.85 -26.00
CA ILE A 415 8.21 10.57 -25.27
C ILE A 415 6.83 10.31 -24.68
N SER A 416 6.28 11.24 -23.92
CA SER A 416 4.99 11.04 -23.24
C SER A 416 3.88 10.74 -24.25
N LYS A 417 3.85 11.44 -25.39
CA LYS A 417 2.87 11.19 -26.45
C LYS A 417 3.04 9.80 -27.06
N LYS A 418 4.25 9.40 -27.43
CA LYS A 418 4.51 8.10 -28.08
C LYS A 418 4.36 6.92 -27.12
N ILE A 419 4.73 7.08 -25.86
CA ILE A 419 4.50 6.08 -24.81
C ILE A 419 3.01 5.95 -24.49
N ASN A 420 2.26 7.05 -24.43
CA ASN A 420 0.81 6.98 -24.22
C ASN A 420 0.10 6.33 -25.40
N TYR A 421 0.54 6.60 -26.63
CA TYR A 421 0.03 5.89 -27.81
C TYR A 421 0.27 4.37 -27.74
N LEU A 422 1.45 3.94 -27.26
CA LEU A 422 1.73 2.53 -27.00
C LEU A 422 0.91 1.92 -25.84
N ARG A 423 0.50 2.74 -24.86
CA ARG A 423 -0.34 2.28 -23.74
C ARG A 423 -1.80 2.13 -24.10
N GLU A 424 -2.29 2.94 -25.03
CA GLU A 424 -3.66 2.89 -25.54
C GLU A 424 -3.89 1.73 -26.51
N ALA A 425 -2.86 1.38 -27.29
CA ALA A 425 -2.84 0.20 -28.16
C ALA A 425 -2.77 -1.09 -27.35
#